data_AF-E1WXE7-F1
#
_entry.id   AF-E1WXE7-F1
#
_cell.length_a   1.000
_cell.length_b   1.000
_cell.length_c   1.000
_cell.angle_alpha   90.00
_cell.angle_beta   90.00
_cell.angle_gamma   90.00
#
_symmetry.space_group_name_H-M   'P 1'
#
loop_
_entity.id
_entity.type
_entity.pdbx_description
1 polymer ?
#
loop_
_entity_poly.entity_id
_entity_poly.type
_entity_poly.pdbx_seq_one_letter_code
_entity_poly.pdbx_strand_id
1 'polypeptide(L)'
;MDSPNIDIDFLAKETLALSEALKGSEDFGQPSLFDGDFQFERGEDFLLRSDRSVDQSSEDKTSRKEEIEIEVKVKESSAQEVEDDTALCDSLFEVQLPQDVDIEFSSVLEEEEEIVDEQEELFPMSPGLIFKIDAGISTFCVRGVLCHNINESVHGVMNNENDSWKKLKIREREELSGIHYFETASIEQSEMIAEYILNKRFPLQEEMVCNLSDPGFSWWLESNDEGMKIYFKAQSVERDTQFTRLGPIGDRGIASLKFLKCESMLRRLFSISEYSTTEKSFEVRPINSKDNNYLNFKDIFEKGEFNFEFSSSELTLEQQRLVIFLQEIAAVRGFWISVEEILNNKP
;
A
#
# COMPACT_ATOMS: atom_id res chain seq x y z
N MET A 1 40.84 -5.57 -5.46
CA MET A 1 40.25 -4.41 -6.17
C MET A 1 39.09 -4.01 -5.31
N ASP A 2 39.26 -2.95 -4.54
CA ASP A 2 38.26 -2.52 -3.56
C ASP A 2 37.14 -1.79 -4.30
N SER A 3 35.92 -2.28 -4.16
CA SER A 3 34.73 -1.65 -4.74
C SER A 3 34.53 -0.26 -4.12
N PRO A 4 34.22 0.78 -4.90
CA PRO A 4 33.93 2.09 -4.35
C PRO A 4 32.64 2.00 -3.52
N ASN A 5 32.77 2.23 -2.22
CA ASN A 5 31.64 2.32 -1.30
C ASN A 5 30.90 3.62 -1.62
N ILE A 6 29.78 3.51 -2.34
CA ILE A 6 28.96 4.67 -2.72
C ILE A 6 28.16 5.07 -1.48
N ASP A 7 28.37 6.31 -1.05
CA ASP A 7 27.72 6.90 0.10
C ASP A 7 26.23 7.14 -0.21
N ILE A 8 25.37 6.35 0.42
CA ILE A 8 23.91 6.36 0.22
C ILE A 8 23.34 7.73 0.64
N ASP A 9 23.95 8.39 1.61
CA ASP A 9 23.53 9.72 2.09
C ASP A 9 23.78 10.81 1.06
N PHE A 10 24.79 10.65 0.20
CA PHE A 10 25.06 11.56 -0.90
C PHE A 10 23.98 11.47 -1.99
N LEU A 11 23.57 10.25 -2.33
CA LEU A 11 22.52 10.02 -3.32
C LEU A 11 21.16 10.53 -2.85
N ALA A 12 20.81 10.33 -1.58
CA ALA A 12 19.56 10.86 -1.00
C ALA A 12 19.52 12.39 -1.06
N LYS A 13 20.62 13.07 -0.69
CA LYS A 13 20.73 14.54 -0.75
C LYS A 13 20.64 15.08 -2.16
N GLU A 14 21.23 14.41 -3.15
CA GLU A 14 21.16 14.83 -4.55
C GLU A 14 19.73 14.70 -5.11
N THR A 15 19.01 13.64 -4.73
CA THR A 15 17.62 13.41 -5.15
C THR A 15 16.67 14.44 -4.55
N LEU A 16 16.90 14.84 -3.30
CA LEU A 16 16.13 15.86 -2.60
C LEU A 16 16.42 17.27 -3.17
N ALA A 17 17.68 17.55 -3.53
CA ALA A 17 18.03 18.80 -4.21
C ALA A 17 17.38 18.92 -5.60
N LEU A 18 17.24 17.80 -6.33
CA LEU A 18 16.54 17.77 -7.62
C LEU A 18 15.03 18.01 -7.49
N SER A 19 14.40 17.50 -6.42
CA SER A 19 12.97 17.73 -6.19
C SER A 19 12.66 19.17 -5.77
N GLU A 20 13.53 19.81 -4.98
CA GLU A 20 13.42 21.24 -4.65
C GLU A 20 13.63 22.14 -5.87
N ALA A 21 14.58 21.80 -6.75
CA ALA A 21 14.84 22.57 -7.98
C ALA A 21 13.63 22.55 -8.94
N LEU A 22 12.86 21.45 -8.97
CA LEU A 22 11.66 21.32 -9.79
C LEU A 22 10.43 22.03 -9.17
N LYS A 23 10.32 22.09 -7.85
CA LYS A 23 9.26 22.84 -7.15
C LYS A 23 9.37 24.36 -7.35
N GLY A 24 10.56 24.89 -7.65
CA GLY A 24 10.79 26.31 -7.88
C GLY A 24 10.33 26.87 -9.24
N SER A 25 9.91 26.03 -10.20
CA SER A 25 9.57 26.47 -11.56
C SER A 25 8.09 26.70 -11.84
N GLU A 26 7.19 26.51 -10.87
CA GLU A 26 5.74 26.60 -11.11
C GLU A 26 5.10 27.98 -10.79
N ASP A 27 5.81 28.88 -10.11
CA ASP A 27 5.30 30.22 -9.79
C ASP A 27 6.01 31.31 -10.61
N PHE A 28 5.63 31.48 -11.88
CA PHE A 28 5.48 32.77 -12.57
C PHE A 28 5.08 32.49 -14.01
N GLY A 29 3.91 32.98 -14.42
CA GLY A 29 3.40 32.85 -15.80
C GLY A 29 4.34 33.47 -16.83
N GLN A 30 5.28 32.68 -17.34
CA GLN A 30 6.11 32.97 -18.49
C GLN A 30 6.01 31.82 -19.51
N PRO A 31 6.22 32.11 -20.81
CA PRO A 31 6.02 31.14 -21.88
C PRO A 31 7.01 29.98 -21.75
N SER A 32 6.54 28.80 -22.13
CA SER A 32 7.25 27.53 -22.21
C SER A 32 8.69 27.71 -22.71
N LEU A 33 9.64 27.39 -21.83
CA LEU A 33 11.07 27.26 -22.15
C LEU A 33 11.37 26.05 -23.07
N PHE A 34 10.32 25.38 -23.56
CA PHE A 34 10.32 24.24 -24.48
C PHE A 34 9.71 24.54 -25.86
N ASP A 35 9.41 25.80 -26.19
CA ASP A 35 9.08 26.21 -27.57
C ASP A 35 10.31 26.38 -28.49
N GLY A 36 11.46 25.82 -28.09
CA GLY A 36 12.64 25.74 -28.93
C GLY A 36 12.65 24.43 -29.72
N ASP A 37 12.51 24.52 -31.04
CA ASP A 37 12.71 23.47 -32.04
C ASP A 37 13.88 22.53 -31.70
N PHE A 38 13.60 21.45 -30.97
CA PHE A 38 14.53 20.33 -30.82
C PHE A 38 14.32 19.39 -32.01
N GLN A 39 14.96 19.74 -33.13
CA GLN A 39 15.13 18.82 -34.25
C GLN A 39 16.05 17.68 -33.80
N PHE A 40 15.48 16.52 -33.54
CA PHE A 40 16.26 15.28 -33.55
C PHE A 40 16.74 15.04 -34.98
N GLU A 41 18.03 15.21 -35.23
CA GLU A 41 18.69 14.66 -36.40
C GLU A 41 18.51 13.14 -36.37
N ARG A 42 17.61 12.68 -37.23
CA ARG A 42 17.32 11.27 -37.48
C ARG A 42 18.49 10.71 -38.28
N GLY A 43 19.49 10.19 -37.59
CA GLY A 43 20.54 9.38 -38.19
C GLY A 43 19.92 8.15 -38.86
N GLU A 44 20.17 8.05 -40.16
CA GLU A 44 19.69 7.02 -41.08
C GLU A 44 20.28 5.61 -40.79
N ASP A 45 19.67 4.63 -41.48
CA ASP A 45 20.14 3.27 -41.75
C ASP A 45 19.97 2.17 -40.68
N PHE A 46 18.75 1.62 -40.63
CA PHE A 46 18.59 0.16 -40.52
C PHE A 46 17.50 -0.36 -41.48
N LEU A 47 17.91 -0.66 -42.71
CA LEU A 47 17.10 -1.34 -43.72
C LEU A 47 17.06 -2.85 -43.42
N LEU A 48 15.92 -3.36 -42.96
CA LEU A 48 15.55 -4.76 -43.19
C LEU A 48 14.29 -4.83 -44.04
N ARG A 49 14.53 -5.12 -45.32
CA ARG A 49 13.56 -5.68 -46.25
C ARG A 49 13.14 -7.06 -45.76
N SER A 50 11.83 -7.29 -45.66
CA SER A 50 11.25 -8.58 -45.99
C SER A 50 9.84 -8.39 -46.51
N ASP A 51 9.74 -8.29 -47.83
CA ASP A 51 8.53 -8.56 -48.59
C ASP A 51 8.12 -10.02 -48.38
N ARG A 52 6.86 -10.25 -48.00
CA ARG A 52 6.06 -11.39 -48.47
C ARG A 52 4.59 -11.16 -48.19
N SER A 53 3.89 -10.69 -49.21
CA SER A 53 2.48 -10.98 -49.45
C SER A 53 2.30 -12.47 -49.75
N VAL A 54 1.19 -13.07 -49.30
CA VAL A 54 0.24 -13.90 -50.08
C VAL A 54 -1.02 -14.16 -49.25
N ASP A 55 -2.12 -13.66 -49.80
CA ASP A 55 -3.53 -14.07 -49.85
C ASP A 55 -4.15 -15.16 -48.92
N GLN A 56 -5.27 -14.71 -48.32
CA GLN A 56 -6.66 -15.21 -48.39
C GLN A 56 -6.98 -16.72 -48.54
N SER A 57 -7.86 -17.19 -47.64
CA SER A 57 -9.16 -17.87 -47.90
C SER A 57 -9.50 -18.76 -46.68
N SER A 58 -10.55 -18.44 -45.92
CA SER A 58 -11.96 -18.85 -46.05
C SER A 58 -12.31 -20.12 -45.27
N GLU A 59 -13.35 -19.98 -44.45
CA GLU A 59 -14.42 -20.97 -44.19
C GLU A 59 -14.19 -22.17 -43.25
N ASP A 60 -14.92 -22.08 -42.14
CA ASP A 60 -15.99 -22.99 -41.71
C ASP A 60 -15.76 -23.98 -40.57
N LYS A 61 -16.79 -23.97 -39.70
CA LYS A 61 -17.42 -25.09 -38.99
C LYS A 61 -16.94 -25.58 -37.61
N THR A 62 -17.94 -25.49 -36.72
CA THR A 62 -18.44 -26.52 -35.78
C THR A 62 -17.82 -26.67 -34.39
N SER A 63 -18.53 -26.05 -33.43
CA SER A 63 -19.23 -26.70 -32.30
C SER A 63 -18.53 -27.81 -31.51
N ARG A 64 -18.32 -27.54 -30.21
CA ARG A 64 -18.80 -28.44 -29.14
C ARG A 64 -18.85 -27.69 -27.80
N LYS A 65 -20.07 -27.53 -27.29
CA LYS A 65 -20.33 -27.24 -25.88
C LYS A 65 -20.24 -28.56 -25.13
N GLU A 66 -19.45 -28.62 -24.07
CA GLU A 66 -19.58 -29.62 -23.01
C GLU A 66 -19.94 -28.87 -21.73
N GLU A 67 -21.22 -28.98 -21.36
CA GLU A 67 -21.73 -28.62 -20.04
C GLU A 67 -21.35 -29.74 -19.09
N ILE A 68 -20.63 -29.40 -18.02
CA ILE A 68 -20.36 -30.33 -16.91
C ILE A 68 -21.19 -29.81 -15.73
N GLU A 69 -22.33 -30.48 -15.48
CA GLU A 69 -23.07 -30.39 -14.23
C GLU A 69 -22.25 -31.06 -13.12
N ILE A 70 -21.98 -30.31 -12.05
CA ILE A 70 -21.43 -30.86 -10.80
C ILE A 70 -22.52 -30.75 -9.73
N GLU A 71 -23.15 -31.87 -9.47
CA GLU A 71 -24.07 -32.11 -8.36
C GLU A 71 -23.25 -32.44 -7.10
N VAL A 72 -23.31 -31.60 -6.05
CA VAL A 72 -22.77 -31.97 -4.73
C VAL A 72 -23.86 -31.82 -3.67
N LYS A 73 -24.19 -32.99 -3.09
CA LYS A 73 -25.18 -33.22 -2.05
C LYS A 73 -24.77 -32.57 -0.72
N VAL A 74 -25.68 -31.76 -0.19
CA VAL A 74 -25.71 -31.33 1.22
C VAL A 74 -26.08 -32.52 2.09
N LYS A 75 -25.26 -32.79 3.12
CA LYS A 75 -25.61 -33.69 4.22
C LYS A 75 -25.86 -32.85 5.46
N GLU A 76 -27.13 -32.67 5.79
CA GLU A 76 -27.58 -32.31 7.13
C GLU A 76 -27.47 -33.55 8.03
N SER A 77 -26.97 -33.35 9.24
CA SER A 77 -27.17 -34.30 10.34
C SER A 77 -27.36 -33.54 11.65
N SER A 78 -28.64 -33.39 11.98
CA SER A 78 -29.27 -33.68 13.27
C SER A 78 -28.63 -33.14 14.56
N ALA A 79 -29.42 -32.26 15.18
CA ALA A 79 -29.52 -31.99 16.60
C ALA A 79 -29.63 -33.25 17.46
N GLN A 80 -29.11 -33.15 18.69
CA GLN A 80 -29.57 -33.98 19.79
C GLN A 80 -29.56 -33.14 21.08
N GLU A 81 -30.78 -32.80 21.50
CA GLU A 81 -31.12 -32.28 22.81
C GLU A 81 -30.99 -33.40 23.86
N VAL A 82 -30.46 -33.06 25.03
CA VAL A 82 -30.66 -33.83 26.27
C VAL A 82 -30.91 -32.82 27.39
N GLU A 83 -32.18 -32.66 27.73
CA GLU A 83 -32.66 -32.30 29.07
C GLU A 83 -32.31 -33.45 30.03
N ASP A 84 -31.89 -33.15 31.26
CA ASP A 84 -32.66 -33.58 32.44
C ASP A 84 -32.15 -32.91 33.73
N ASP A 85 -33.12 -32.71 34.61
CA ASP A 85 -33.13 -32.04 35.90
C ASP A 85 -32.23 -32.67 36.98
N THR A 86 -31.87 -31.88 38.01
CA THR A 86 -32.29 -32.15 39.41
C THR A 86 -31.74 -31.13 40.44
N ALA A 87 -32.70 -30.37 41.00
CA ALA A 87 -32.92 -30.04 42.42
C ALA A 87 -31.76 -29.94 43.45
N LEU A 88 -31.65 -28.73 44.01
CA LEU A 88 -31.80 -28.38 45.44
C LEU A 88 -31.18 -29.31 46.50
N CYS A 89 -30.26 -28.77 47.31
CA CYS A 89 -30.40 -28.79 48.78
C CYS A 89 -29.43 -27.83 49.49
N ASP A 90 -30.00 -26.83 50.16
CA ASP A 90 -29.43 -26.05 51.26
C ASP A 90 -29.24 -26.91 52.53
N SER A 91 -28.08 -26.79 53.20
CA SER A 91 -27.88 -26.81 54.67
C SER A 91 -26.38 -26.61 54.93
N LEU A 92 -25.88 -25.55 55.56
CA LEU A 92 -26.09 -25.02 56.91
C LEU A 92 -25.63 -25.99 58.01
N PHE A 93 -24.31 -25.99 58.25
CA PHE A 93 -23.72 -26.44 59.52
C PHE A 93 -22.57 -25.51 59.95
N GLU A 94 -22.75 -24.99 61.16
CA GLU A 94 -21.83 -24.20 61.96
C GLU A 94 -20.74 -25.06 62.62
N VAL A 95 -19.52 -24.51 62.66
CA VAL A 95 -18.58 -24.47 63.79
C VAL A 95 -17.80 -25.76 64.15
N GLN A 96 -16.46 -25.68 64.03
CA GLN A 96 -15.53 -25.69 65.17
C GLN A 96 -14.10 -25.31 64.73
N LEU A 97 -13.59 -24.20 65.28
CA LEU A 97 -12.21 -23.73 65.18
C LEU A 97 -11.31 -24.52 66.14
N PRO A 98 -10.17 -25.06 65.69
CA PRO A 98 -9.04 -25.37 66.56
C PRO A 98 -8.08 -24.19 66.66
N GLN A 99 -7.71 -23.91 67.89
CA GLN A 99 -6.75 -22.90 68.34
C GLN A 99 -5.29 -23.26 67.99
N ASP A 100 -4.51 -22.19 67.88
CA ASP A 100 -3.07 -22.06 68.15
C ASP A 100 -2.10 -22.93 67.34
N VAL A 101 -1.59 -22.33 66.25
CA VAL A 101 -0.31 -22.72 65.64
C VAL A 101 0.64 -21.53 65.78
N ASP A 102 1.67 -21.71 66.60
CA ASP A 102 2.81 -20.81 66.72
C ASP A 102 3.51 -20.69 65.36
N ILE A 103 3.40 -19.53 64.73
CA ILE A 103 4.15 -19.20 63.51
C ILE A 103 5.51 -18.65 63.97
N GLU A 104 6.52 -19.53 63.97
CA GLU A 104 7.92 -19.12 64.06
C GLU A 104 8.28 -18.30 62.81
N PHE A 105 8.61 -17.03 63.04
CA PHE A 105 9.11 -16.10 62.02
C PHE A 105 10.52 -16.53 61.57
N SER A 106 10.60 -17.41 60.57
CA SER A 106 11.84 -17.59 59.81
C SER A 106 11.97 -16.41 58.86
N SER A 107 12.95 -15.55 59.11
CA SER A 107 13.37 -14.46 58.23
C SER A 107 13.78 -15.01 56.86
N VAL A 108 12.80 -15.08 55.95
CA VAL A 108 13.04 -15.24 54.52
C VAL A 108 13.46 -13.86 54.03
N LEU A 109 14.69 -13.81 53.53
CA LEU A 109 15.25 -12.67 52.82
C LEU A 109 14.24 -12.23 51.76
N GLU A 110 13.82 -10.97 51.81
CA GLU A 110 13.16 -10.28 50.71
C GLU A 110 14.17 -10.26 49.55
N GLU A 111 14.13 -11.32 48.73
CA GLU A 111 14.52 -11.19 47.34
C GLU A 111 13.46 -10.26 46.75
N GLU A 112 13.88 -9.01 46.49
CA GLU A 112 13.21 -8.13 45.54
C GLU A 112 13.20 -8.88 44.21
N GLU A 113 12.19 -9.74 44.01
CA GLU A 113 11.77 -10.14 42.68
C GLU A 113 11.36 -8.84 42.00
N GLU A 114 12.30 -8.26 41.24
CA GLU A 114 11.96 -7.42 40.11
C GLU A 114 10.93 -8.20 39.32
N ILE A 115 9.66 -7.86 39.50
CA ILE A 115 8.60 -8.15 38.56
C ILE A 115 9.04 -7.41 37.31
N VAL A 116 9.85 -8.06 36.49
CA VAL A 116 10.00 -7.73 35.09
C VAL A 116 8.60 -7.96 34.55
N ASP A 117 7.81 -6.88 34.52
CA ASP A 117 6.62 -6.83 33.69
C ASP A 117 7.13 -7.15 32.28
N GLU A 118 7.05 -8.42 31.91
CA GLU A 118 7.01 -8.87 30.52
C GLU A 118 5.75 -8.25 29.94
N GLN A 119 5.76 -6.95 29.69
CA GLN A 119 4.77 -6.30 28.86
C GLN A 119 4.90 -6.95 27.50
N GLU A 120 4.00 -7.88 27.21
CA GLU A 120 3.80 -8.37 25.84
C GLU A 120 3.81 -7.14 24.94
N GLU A 121 4.76 -7.09 24.02
CA GLU A 121 4.92 -5.97 23.11
C GLU A 121 3.69 -5.91 22.21
N LEU A 122 2.69 -5.14 22.62
CA LEU A 122 1.39 -5.02 21.94
C LEU A 122 1.52 -4.42 20.54
N PHE A 123 2.65 -3.77 20.25
CA PHE A 123 2.91 -3.05 19.01
C PHE A 123 4.26 -3.46 18.41
N PRO A 124 4.39 -3.44 17.07
CA PRO A 124 5.62 -3.84 16.41
C PRO A 124 6.76 -2.83 16.67
N MET A 125 7.99 -3.34 16.72
CA MET A 125 9.21 -2.53 16.85
C MET A 125 9.75 -1.99 15.51
N SER A 126 9.05 -2.24 14.41
CA SER A 126 9.44 -1.80 13.07
C SER A 126 9.19 -0.30 12.86
N PRO A 127 9.85 0.29 11.84
CA PRO A 127 9.53 1.65 11.40
C PRO A 127 8.14 1.71 10.76
N GLY A 128 7.58 2.90 10.74
CA GLY A 128 6.24 3.09 10.21
C GLY A 128 5.64 4.44 10.56
N LEU A 129 4.32 4.43 10.65
CA LEU A 129 3.49 5.61 10.86
C LEU A 129 2.49 5.35 11.96
N ILE A 130 2.28 6.36 12.81
CA ILE A 130 1.10 6.43 13.67
C ILE A 130 0.18 7.49 13.11
N PHE A 131 -1.09 7.17 12.92
CA PHE A 131 -2.02 8.08 12.28
C PHE A 131 -3.44 8.03 12.86
N LYS A 132 -4.18 9.10 12.60
CA LYS A 132 -5.58 9.28 12.92
C LYS A 132 -6.28 9.84 11.68
N ILE A 133 -7.51 9.39 11.44
CA ILE A 133 -8.36 9.92 10.37
C ILE A 133 -9.41 10.84 10.97
N ASP A 134 -9.30 12.14 10.65
CA ASP A 134 -10.31 13.16 10.95
C ASP A 134 -11.30 13.23 9.79
N ALA A 135 -12.43 12.53 9.90
CA ALA A 135 -13.51 12.57 8.91
C ALA A 135 -14.51 13.70 9.23
N GLY A 136 -14.80 14.54 8.25
CA GLY A 136 -15.92 15.49 8.26
C GLY A 136 -17.06 15.02 7.36
N ILE A 137 -18.02 15.91 7.08
CA ILE A 137 -19.24 15.57 6.32
C ILE A 137 -18.94 15.11 4.89
N SER A 138 -18.01 15.78 4.19
CA SER A 138 -17.70 15.53 2.78
C SER A 138 -16.23 15.30 2.49
N THR A 139 -15.36 15.52 3.48
CA THR A 139 -13.90 15.43 3.34
C THR A 139 -13.31 14.80 4.58
N PHE A 140 -12.17 14.14 4.45
CA PHE A 140 -11.37 13.63 5.55
C PHE A 140 -9.93 14.11 5.45
N CYS A 141 -9.20 14.04 6.56
CA CYS A 141 -7.78 14.36 6.64
C CYS A 141 -7.07 13.27 7.41
N VAL A 142 -6.00 12.72 6.84
CA VAL A 142 -5.14 11.75 7.51
C VAL A 142 -4.05 12.54 8.24
N ARG A 143 -4.05 12.51 9.57
CA ARG A 143 -2.98 13.10 10.39
C ARG A 143 -2.08 11.99 10.85
N GLY A 144 -0.77 12.17 10.72
CA GLY A 144 0.17 11.16 11.15
C GLY A 144 1.51 11.72 11.60
N VAL A 145 2.27 10.86 12.26
CA VAL A 145 3.63 11.08 12.73
C VAL A 145 4.49 9.91 12.23
N LEU A 146 5.68 10.24 11.72
CA LEU A 146 6.69 9.27 11.31
C LEU A 146 7.35 8.65 12.54
N CYS A 147 7.58 7.34 12.51
CA CYS A 147 8.09 6.57 13.62
C CYS A 147 9.24 5.66 13.16
N HIS A 148 10.38 5.72 13.85
CA HIS A 148 11.47 4.75 13.66
C HIS A 148 11.17 3.42 14.35
N ASN A 149 10.38 3.49 15.43
CA ASN A 149 9.85 2.37 16.18
C ASN A 149 8.39 2.71 16.53
N ILE A 150 7.45 1.93 16.01
CA ILE A 150 6.01 2.14 16.23
C ILE A 150 5.70 1.98 17.72
N ASN A 151 6.20 0.93 18.37
CA ASN A 151 5.94 0.64 19.77
C ASN A 151 6.32 1.82 20.69
N GLU A 152 7.57 2.29 20.60
CA GLU A 152 8.04 3.45 21.37
C GLU A 152 7.21 4.71 21.10
N SER A 153 6.84 4.93 19.85
CA SER A 153 6.08 6.11 19.46
C SER A 153 4.65 6.06 19.95
N VAL A 154 4.01 4.88 19.98
CA VAL A 154 2.66 4.69 20.54
C VAL A 154 2.71 4.94 22.04
N HIS A 155 3.68 4.39 22.76
CA HIS A 155 3.85 4.66 24.20
C HIS A 155 4.14 6.13 24.47
N GLY A 156 5.00 6.77 23.67
CA GLY A 156 5.29 8.20 23.77
C GLY A 156 4.03 9.04 23.55
N VAL A 157 3.17 8.64 22.62
CA VAL A 157 1.81 9.21 22.52
C VAL A 157 1.06 8.88 23.82
N MET A 158 0.77 7.65 24.20
CA MET A 158 -0.05 7.37 25.40
C MET A 158 0.41 8.07 26.70
N ASN A 159 1.71 8.32 26.86
CA ASN A 159 2.33 8.99 28.02
C ASN A 159 2.46 10.53 27.89
N ASN A 160 1.97 11.16 26.82
CA ASN A 160 2.10 12.60 26.52
C ASN A 160 3.55 13.10 26.35
N GLU A 161 4.43 12.23 25.88
CA GLU A 161 5.81 12.58 25.58
C GLU A 161 5.94 13.14 24.15
N ASN A 162 6.87 14.07 23.95
CA ASN A 162 7.32 14.58 22.64
C ASN A 162 6.33 15.40 21.80
N ASP A 163 5.28 15.99 22.38
CA ASP A 163 4.33 16.87 21.66
C ASP A 163 3.61 16.21 20.44
N SER A 164 3.77 14.90 20.23
CA SER A 164 3.18 14.14 19.12
C SER A 164 1.64 14.23 19.10
N TRP A 165 1.02 14.42 20.26
CA TRP A 165 -0.42 14.69 20.40
C TRP A 165 -0.88 15.91 19.64
N LYS A 166 -0.06 16.97 19.65
CA LYS A 166 -0.37 18.22 18.95
C LYS A 166 -0.40 18.00 17.45
N LYS A 167 0.51 17.17 16.92
CA LYS A 167 0.56 16.81 15.48
C LYS A 167 -0.66 15.98 15.08
N LEU A 168 -1.08 15.04 15.91
CA LEU A 168 -2.28 14.22 15.71
C LEU A 168 -3.60 14.96 16.03
N LYS A 169 -3.52 16.18 16.57
CA LYS A 169 -4.66 17.00 17.05
C LYS A 169 -5.58 16.28 18.04
N ILE A 170 -5.00 15.45 18.90
CA ILE A 170 -5.73 14.75 19.96
C ILE A 170 -6.03 15.76 21.06
N ARG A 171 -7.32 15.97 21.37
CA ARG A 171 -7.77 16.88 22.45
C ARG A 171 -8.14 16.15 23.73
N GLU A 172 -8.77 15.00 23.57
CA GLU A 172 -9.33 14.21 24.66
C GLU A 172 -8.73 12.81 24.66
N ARG A 173 -8.61 12.22 25.86
CA ARG A 173 -8.05 10.86 26.01
C ARG A 173 -8.89 9.80 25.30
N GLU A 174 -10.18 10.05 25.10
CA GLU A 174 -11.10 9.18 24.35
C GLU A 174 -10.72 9.08 22.87
N GLU A 175 -10.08 10.10 22.29
CA GLU A 175 -9.63 10.06 20.90
C GLU A 175 -8.42 9.13 20.67
N LEU A 176 -7.77 8.67 21.74
CA LEU A 176 -6.64 7.73 21.66
C LEU A 176 -7.05 6.38 21.08
N SER A 177 -8.31 5.97 21.24
CA SER A 177 -8.81 4.72 20.65
C SER A 177 -8.95 4.80 19.12
N GLY A 178 -8.89 6.01 18.55
CA GLY A 178 -8.91 6.24 17.10
C GLY A 178 -7.52 6.35 16.48
N ILE A 179 -6.46 5.99 17.22
CA ILE A 179 -5.10 5.91 16.71
C ILE A 179 -4.91 4.57 16.02
N HIS A 180 -4.36 4.62 14.82
CA HIS A 180 -3.96 3.47 14.03
C HIS A 180 -2.46 3.54 13.76
N TYR A 181 -1.87 2.40 13.38
CA TYR A 181 -0.49 2.33 12.93
C TYR A 181 -0.41 1.65 11.57
N PHE A 182 0.65 1.94 10.84
CA PHE A 182 0.99 1.28 9.58
C PHE A 182 2.49 1.02 9.54
N GLU A 183 2.85 -0.25 9.41
CA GLU A 183 4.24 -0.71 9.35
C GLU A 183 4.83 -0.48 7.94
N THR A 184 6.09 -0.08 7.88
CA THR A 184 6.84 0.03 6.63
C THR A 184 8.16 -0.73 6.73
N ALA A 185 8.72 -1.13 5.59
CA ALA A 185 10.00 -1.84 5.58
C ALA A 185 11.17 -0.90 5.97
N SER A 186 11.02 0.41 5.73
CA SER A 186 12.03 1.42 6.06
C SER A 186 11.38 2.75 6.41
N ILE A 187 12.14 3.66 7.03
CA ILE A 187 11.65 4.99 7.40
C ILE A 187 11.38 5.87 6.17
N GLU A 188 12.16 5.69 5.11
CA GLU A 188 12.03 6.42 3.85
C GLU A 188 10.68 6.14 3.19
N GLN A 189 10.18 4.90 3.26
CA GLN A 189 8.83 4.58 2.79
C GLN A 189 7.74 5.34 3.57
N SER A 190 7.94 5.48 4.88
CA SER A 190 7.05 6.28 5.73
C SER A 190 7.09 7.77 5.37
N GLU A 191 8.27 8.31 5.06
CA GLU A 191 8.43 9.68 4.56
C GLU A 191 7.68 9.90 3.24
N MET A 192 7.77 8.95 2.31
CA MET A 192 7.04 9.00 1.03
C MET A 192 5.53 9.02 1.24
N ILE A 193 5.01 8.16 2.14
CA ILE A 193 3.59 8.16 2.51
C ILE A 193 3.20 9.52 3.13
N ALA A 194 4.05 10.09 3.97
CA ALA A 194 3.80 11.39 4.58
C ALA A 194 3.73 12.52 3.56
N GLU A 195 4.62 12.53 2.56
CA GLU A 195 4.57 13.52 1.49
C GLU A 195 3.30 13.40 0.65
N TYR A 196 2.87 12.19 0.32
CA TYR A 196 1.70 11.99 -0.55
C TYR A 196 0.37 12.14 0.17
N ILE A 197 0.24 11.67 1.41
CA ILE A 197 -1.07 11.47 2.05
C ILE A 197 -1.23 12.31 3.33
N LEU A 198 -0.22 12.37 4.20
CA LEU A 198 -0.40 12.98 5.51
C LEU A 198 -0.64 14.49 5.45
N ASN A 199 -1.48 14.97 6.38
CA ASN A 199 -1.90 16.35 6.54
C ASN A 199 -2.59 16.97 5.32
N LYS A 200 -2.96 16.17 4.32
CA LYS A 200 -3.78 16.58 3.19
C LYS A 200 -5.25 16.29 3.44
N ARG A 201 -6.09 17.02 2.71
CA ARG A 201 -7.55 16.87 2.76
C ARG A 201 -8.01 16.16 1.50
N PHE A 202 -8.82 15.13 1.67
CA PHE A 202 -9.38 14.34 0.59
C PHE A 202 -10.91 14.37 0.65
N PRO A 203 -11.63 14.45 -0.49
CA PRO A 203 -13.06 14.19 -0.55
C PRO A 203 -13.37 12.73 -0.24
N LEU A 204 -14.48 12.47 0.45
CA LEU A 204 -15.00 11.11 0.65
C LEU A 204 -15.48 10.49 -0.67
N GLN A 205 -16.15 11.31 -1.48
CA GLN A 205 -16.66 10.97 -2.81
C GLN A 205 -15.98 11.87 -3.84
N GLU A 206 -14.76 11.51 -4.26
CA GLU A 206 -13.99 12.24 -5.26
C GLU A 206 -14.78 12.37 -6.57
N GLU A 207 -15.53 11.34 -6.90
CA GLU A 207 -16.32 11.24 -8.11
C GLU A 207 -17.42 12.29 -8.25
N MET A 208 -17.95 12.76 -7.12
CA MET A 208 -19.02 13.77 -7.04
C MET A 208 -18.48 15.19 -7.07
N VAL A 209 -17.19 15.38 -6.77
CA VAL A 209 -16.55 16.70 -6.62
C VAL A 209 -15.69 17.03 -7.83
N CYS A 210 -14.93 16.07 -8.32
CA CYS A 210 -13.96 16.23 -9.40
C CYS A 210 -14.61 15.95 -10.77
N ASN A 211 -14.13 16.58 -11.84
CA ASN A 211 -14.63 16.36 -13.20
C ASN A 211 -13.47 16.22 -14.20
N LEU A 212 -13.72 16.13 -15.51
CA LEU A 212 -12.63 15.96 -16.49
C LEU A 212 -11.65 17.14 -16.54
N SER A 213 -12.10 18.35 -16.18
CA SER A 213 -11.26 19.56 -16.13
C SER A 213 -10.48 19.66 -14.82
N ASP A 214 -11.01 19.08 -13.74
CA ASP A 214 -10.35 18.95 -12.44
C ASP A 214 -10.37 17.46 -12.01
N PRO A 215 -9.45 16.64 -12.56
CA PRO A 215 -9.55 15.18 -12.56
C PRO A 215 -9.26 14.52 -11.20
N GLY A 216 -9.11 15.30 -10.14
CA GLY A 216 -8.82 14.81 -8.80
C GLY A 216 -7.37 14.38 -8.62
N PHE A 217 -7.13 13.65 -7.53
CA PHE A 217 -5.79 13.21 -7.09
C PHE A 217 -5.61 11.71 -7.25
N SER A 218 -6.69 10.94 -7.41
CA SER A 218 -6.59 9.49 -7.51
C SER A 218 -6.13 9.02 -8.88
N TRP A 219 -5.33 7.96 -8.85
CA TRP A 219 -5.12 7.11 -10.01
C TRP A 219 -6.26 6.10 -10.12
N TRP A 220 -6.46 5.56 -11.32
CA TRP A 220 -7.55 4.66 -11.65
C TRP A 220 -7.03 3.44 -12.40
N LEU A 221 -7.42 2.25 -11.96
CA LEU A 221 -7.03 0.98 -12.54
C LEU A 221 -8.19 0.38 -13.34
N GLU A 222 -7.93 0.12 -14.62
CA GLU A 222 -8.71 -0.77 -15.47
C GLU A 222 -7.98 -2.12 -15.51
N SER A 223 -8.57 -3.15 -14.91
CA SER A 223 -8.02 -4.50 -15.01
C SER A 223 -9.00 -5.43 -15.70
N ASN A 224 -8.50 -6.18 -16.68
CA ASN A 224 -9.25 -7.18 -17.41
C ASN A 224 -8.38 -8.44 -17.59
N ASP A 225 -8.94 -9.48 -18.22
CA ASP A 225 -8.22 -10.74 -18.45
C ASP A 225 -7.05 -10.60 -19.44
N GLU A 226 -7.05 -9.53 -20.24
CA GLU A 226 -6.06 -9.26 -21.29
C GLU A 226 -4.88 -8.41 -20.80
N GLY A 227 -5.01 -7.75 -19.65
CA GLY A 227 -3.99 -6.89 -19.09
C GLY A 227 -4.51 -5.88 -18.08
N MET A 228 -3.69 -4.86 -17.84
CA MET A 228 -4.06 -3.77 -16.95
C MET A 228 -3.63 -2.43 -17.51
N LYS A 229 -4.41 -1.41 -17.18
CA LYS A 229 -4.17 -0.03 -17.57
C LYS A 229 -4.44 0.89 -16.39
N ILE A 230 -3.47 1.74 -16.12
CA ILE A 230 -3.50 2.70 -15.03
C ILE A 230 -3.57 4.08 -15.63
N TYR A 231 -4.59 4.83 -15.24
CA TYR A 231 -4.75 6.23 -15.58
C TYR A 231 -4.31 7.08 -14.40
N PHE A 232 -3.39 8.01 -14.61
CA PHE A 232 -2.88 8.90 -13.55
C PHE A 232 -3.87 10.00 -13.18
N LYS A 233 -4.99 10.09 -13.92
CA LYS A 233 -6.06 11.08 -13.79
C LYS A 233 -7.37 10.45 -14.23
N ALA A 234 -8.50 10.98 -13.75
CA ALA A 234 -9.82 10.55 -14.20
C ALA A 234 -10.00 10.74 -15.73
N GLN A 235 -10.54 9.72 -16.39
CA GLN A 235 -10.72 9.67 -17.86
C GLN A 235 -12.18 9.69 -18.31
N SER A 236 -13.12 9.36 -17.44
CA SER A 236 -14.54 9.19 -17.80
C SER A 236 -15.47 9.72 -16.71
N VAL A 237 -16.70 9.99 -17.11
CA VAL A 237 -17.81 10.38 -16.22
C VAL A 237 -18.37 9.16 -15.46
N GLU A 238 -18.32 7.97 -16.07
CA GLU A 238 -18.78 6.69 -15.45
C GLU A 238 -17.59 5.90 -14.87
N ARG A 239 -16.68 6.60 -14.19
CA ARG A 239 -15.42 6.00 -13.74
C ARG A 239 -15.57 5.00 -12.58
N ASP A 240 -16.57 5.19 -11.72
CA ASP A 240 -16.72 4.39 -10.49
C ASP A 240 -17.27 2.98 -10.74
N THR A 241 -17.83 2.75 -11.92
CA THR A 241 -18.37 1.43 -12.31
C THR A 241 -17.37 0.60 -13.12
N GLN A 242 -16.42 1.26 -13.79
CA GLN A 242 -15.49 0.62 -14.73
C GLN A 242 -14.07 0.50 -14.18
N PHE A 243 -13.70 1.38 -13.25
CA PHE A 243 -12.32 1.47 -12.76
C PHE A 243 -12.27 1.32 -11.24
N THR A 244 -11.19 0.71 -10.77
CA THR A 244 -10.85 0.69 -9.36
C THR A 244 -10.07 1.96 -9.02
N ARG A 245 -10.55 2.73 -8.04
CA ARG A 245 -9.84 3.90 -7.52
C ARG A 245 -8.63 3.44 -6.71
N LEU A 246 -7.44 3.90 -7.07
CA LEU A 246 -6.20 3.52 -6.39
C LEU A 246 -5.78 4.49 -5.28
N GLY A 247 -6.25 5.75 -5.34
CA GLY A 247 -5.81 6.82 -4.46
C GLY A 247 -4.61 7.61 -5.00
N PRO A 248 -4.06 8.56 -4.22
CA PRO A 248 -2.90 9.39 -4.57
C PRO A 248 -1.59 8.62 -4.38
N ILE A 249 -1.38 7.57 -5.16
CA ILE A 249 -0.25 6.65 -4.97
C ILE A 249 1.08 7.12 -5.56
N GLY A 250 1.09 8.28 -6.25
CA GLY A 250 2.33 8.87 -6.74
C GLY A 250 2.13 10.13 -7.58
N ASP A 251 3.24 10.83 -7.85
CA ASP A 251 3.27 11.95 -8.79
C ASP A 251 3.19 11.47 -10.24
N ARG A 252 2.26 12.03 -11.02
CA ARG A 252 2.02 11.65 -12.43
C ARG A 252 3.21 11.90 -13.35
N GLY A 253 3.94 12.99 -13.14
CA GLY A 253 5.07 13.39 -13.98
C GLY A 253 6.22 12.41 -13.78
N ILE A 254 6.58 12.18 -12.51
CA ILE A 254 7.60 11.20 -12.13
C ILE A 254 7.20 9.80 -12.59
N ALA A 255 5.95 9.40 -12.34
CA ALA A 255 5.48 8.06 -12.68
C ALA A 255 5.55 7.78 -14.18
N SER A 256 5.09 8.69 -15.03
CA SER A 256 5.14 8.50 -16.49
C SER A 256 6.56 8.29 -17.01
N LEU A 257 7.54 9.04 -16.48
CA LEU A 257 8.95 8.92 -16.84
C LEU A 257 9.56 7.60 -16.32
N LYS A 258 9.19 7.18 -15.11
CA LYS A 258 9.69 5.94 -14.50
C LYS A 258 9.10 4.72 -15.20
N PHE A 259 7.80 4.69 -15.47
CA PHE A 259 7.17 3.61 -16.22
C PHE A 259 7.70 3.50 -17.65
N LEU A 260 8.02 4.61 -18.32
CA LEU A 260 8.66 4.53 -19.64
C LEU A 260 9.99 3.75 -19.59
N LYS A 261 10.74 3.88 -18.50
CA LYS A 261 12.01 3.17 -18.27
C LYS A 261 11.82 1.73 -17.75
N CYS A 262 10.69 1.44 -17.10
CA CYS A 262 10.37 0.12 -16.56
C CYS A 262 10.18 -0.96 -17.64
N GLU A 263 9.89 -0.61 -18.89
CA GLU A 263 9.56 -1.60 -19.93
C GLU A 263 10.62 -2.71 -20.03
N SER A 264 11.89 -2.32 -20.18
CA SER A 264 13.00 -3.27 -20.34
C SER A 264 13.17 -4.18 -19.12
N MET A 265 12.89 -3.66 -17.93
CA MET A 265 12.96 -4.40 -16.67
C MET A 265 11.79 -5.38 -16.56
N LEU A 266 10.57 -4.94 -16.84
CA LEU A 266 9.36 -5.77 -16.75
C LEU A 266 9.38 -6.91 -17.78
N ARG A 267 9.90 -6.67 -18.99
CA ARG A 267 10.10 -7.73 -20.01
C ARG A 267 11.08 -8.83 -19.57
N ARG A 268 11.92 -8.59 -18.56
CA ARG A 268 12.77 -9.63 -17.95
C ARG A 268 12.02 -10.46 -16.91
N LEU A 269 10.96 -9.93 -16.32
CA LEU A 269 10.17 -10.59 -15.28
C LEU A 269 9.08 -11.47 -15.87
N PHE A 270 8.37 -10.98 -16.88
CA PHE A 270 7.31 -11.73 -17.56
C PHE A 270 7.19 -11.35 -19.03
N SER A 271 6.57 -12.22 -19.81
CA SER A 271 6.36 -11.99 -21.24
C SER A 271 5.26 -10.96 -21.49
N ILE A 272 5.59 -9.87 -22.20
CA ILE A 272 4.68 -8.75 -22.49
C ILE A 272 4.33 -8.72 -23.99
N SER A 273 3.04 -8.80 -24.30
CA SER A 273 2.51 -8.64 -25.67
C SER A 273 2.49 -7.17 -26.07
N GLU A 274 1.93 -6.31 -25.22
CA GLU A 274 1.81 -4.87 -25.45
C GLU A 274 2.26 -4.09 -24.22
N TYR A 275 3.04 -3.03 -24.46
CA TYR A 275 3.49 -2.08 -23.45
C TYR A 275 3.28 -0.67 -24.00
N SER A 276 2.62 0.19 -23.25
CA SER A 276 2.45 1.59 -23.63
C SER A 276 2.53 2.47 -22.40
N THR A 277 3.28 3.56 -22.49
CA THR A 277 3.30 4.60 -21.46
C THR A 277 3.15 5.95 -22.12
N THR A 278 2.28 6.76 -21.55
CA THR A 278 2.04 8.15 -21.93
C THR A 278 2.11 9.02 -20.68
N GLU A 279 2.05 10.34 -20.83
CA GLU A 279 1.96 11.27 -19.71
C GLU A 279 0.69 11.10 -18.86
N LYS A 280 -0.33 10.44 -19.40
CA LYS A 280 -1.65 10.29 -18.75
C LYS A 280 -1.93 8.89 -18.24
N SER A 281 -1.24 7.88 -18.78
CA SER A 281 -1.54 6.49 -18.49
C SER A 281 -0.36 5.57 -18.76
N PHE A 282 -0.41 4.42 -18.12
CA PHE A 282 0.47 3.29 -18.33
C PHE A 282 -0.38 2.04 -18.62
N GLU A 283 -0.03 1.25 -19.63
CA GLU A 283 -0.73 0.03 -20.04
C GLU A 283 0.26 -1.11 -20.23
N VAL A 284 -0.07 -2.28 -19.70
CA VAL A 284 0.69 -3.51 -19.90
C VAL A 284 -0.25 -4.69 -20.14
N ARG A 285 0.02 -5.44 -21.20
CA ARG A 285 -0.66 -6.69 -21.52
C ARG A 285 0.34 -7.84 -21.50
N PRO A 286 0.18 -8.84 -20.63
CA PRO A 286 1.04 -10.01 -20.63
C PRO A 286 0.65 -10.95 -21.79
N ILE A 287 1.59 -11.78 -22.24
CA ILE A 287 1.26 -12.91 -23.13
C ILE A 287 0.49 -13.98 -22.35
N ASN A 288 0.81 -14.15 -21.07
CA ASN A 288 0.16 -15.07 -20.16
C ASN A 288 -0.34 -14.31 -18.92
N SER A 289 -1.65 -14.11 -18.80
CA SER A 289 -2.27 -13.43 -17.65
C SER A 289 -2.20 -14.21 -16.34
N LYS A 290 -1.80 -15.48 -16.38
CA LYS A 290 -1.58 -16.34 -15.21
C LYS A 290 -0.12 -16.44 -14.79
N ASP A 291 0.78 -15.66 -15.39
CA ASP A 291 2.18 -15.61 -14.99
C ASP A 291 2.31 -15.00 -13.58
N ASN A 292 2.98 -15.70 -12.67
CA ASN A 292 3.12 -15.26 -11.28
C ASN A 292 3.80 -13.89 -11.16
N ASN A 293 4.80 -13.59 -12.00
CA ASN A 293 5.48 -12.29 -11.95
C ASN A 293 4.58 -11.17 -12.46
N TYR A 294 3.70 -11.45 -13.42
CA TYR A 294 2.67 -10.49 -13.82
C TYR A 294 1.64 -10.27 -12.70
N LEU A 295 1.19 -11.34 -12.03
CA LEU A 295 0.26 -11.23 -10.90
C LEU A 295 0.89 -10.45 -9.74
N ASN A 296 2.16 -10.69 -9.41
CA ASN A 296 2.89 -9.92 -8.40
C ASN A 296 3.03 -8.44 -8.81
N PHE A 297 3.18 -8.14 -10.11
CA PHE A 297 3.22 -6.76 -10.58
C PHE A 297 1.86 -6.07 -10.46
N LYS A 298 0.79 -6.82 -10.73
CA LYS A 298 -0.59 -6.35 -10.59
C LYS A 298 -0.96 -6.11 -9.12
N ASP A 299 -0.49 -6.97 -8.21
CA ASP A 299 -0.71 -6.88 -6.77
C ASP A 299 -0.14 -5.59 -6.13
N ILE A 300 0.89 -4.97 -6.73
CA ILE A 300 1.38 -3.64 -6.31
C ILE A 300 0.24 -2.61 -6.31
N PHE A 301 -0.65 -2.67 -7.29
CA PHE A 301 -1.73 -1.70 -7.45
C PHE A 301 -3.02 -2.16 -6.78
N GLU A 302 -3.35 -3.45 -6.89
CA GLU A 302 -4.60 -3.96 -6.31
C GLU A 302 -4.52 -4.09 -4.78
N LYS A 303 -3.39 -4.61 -4.27
CA LYS A 303 -3.20 -4.95 -2.85
C LYS A 303 -2.19 -4.06 -2.13
N GLY A 304 -1.35 -3.33 -2.86
CA GLY A 304 -0.25 -2.58 -2.25
C GLY A 304 0.91 -3.44 -1.79
N GLU A 305 1.11 -4.61 -2.41
CA GLU A 305 2.14 -5.57 -2.03
C GLU A 305 3.27 -5.63 -3.07
N PHE A 306 4.52 -5.67 -2.61
CA PHE A 306 5.68 -5.81 -3.47
C PHE A 306 6.34 -7.18 -3.29
N ASN A 307 5.88 -8.16 -4.06
CA ASN A 307 6.29 -9.56 -3.94
C ASN A 307 7.32 -9.95 -5.01
N PHE A 308 8.42 -9.19 -5.11
CA PHE A 308 9.53 -9.51 -6.02
C PHE A 308 10.84 -9.70 -5.27
N GLU A 309 11.53 -10.77 -5.63
CA GLU A 309 12.88 -11.05 -5.16
C GLU A 309 13.88 -10.60 -6.21
N PHE A 310 14.51 -9.45 -5.97
CA PHE A 310 15.58 -8.94 -6.81
C PHE A 310 16.94 -9.12 -6.13
N SER A 311 17.86 -9.79 -6.83
CA SER A 311 19.26 -9.81 -6.41
C SER A 311 19.92 -8.48 -6.76
N SER A 312 20.43 -7.76 -5.76
CA SER A 312 21.06 -6.45 -5.94
C SER A 312 22.25 -6.49 -6.92
N SER A 313 22.94 -7.63 -7.02
CA SER A 313 24.05 -7.84 -7.95
C SER A 313 23.64 -8.01 -9.42
N GLU A 314 22.37 -8.30 -9.70
CA GLU A 314 21.87 -8.55 -11.07
C GLU A 314 21.24 -7.33 -11.73
N LEU A 315 21.06 -6.26 -10.95
CA LEU A 315 20.42 -5.03 -11.37
C LEU A 315 21.46 -3.93 -11.60
N THR A 316 21.27 -3.20 -12.69
CA THR A 316 21.98 -1.92 -12.88
C THR A 316 21.47 -0.90 -11.86
N LEU A 317 22.26 0.15 -11.59
CA LEU A 317 21.85 1.24 -10.69
C LEU A 317 20.50 1.85 -11.11
N GLU A 318 20.24 1.96 -12.43
CA GLU A 318 18.96 2.45 -12.93
C GLU A 318 17.81 1.49 -12.61
N GLN A 319 18.02 0.18 -12.78
CA GLN A 319 17.02 -0.83 -12.43
C GLN A 319 16.74 -0.88 -10.92
N GLN A 320 17.77 -0.75 -10.09
CA GLN A 320 17.59 -0.65 -8.63
C GLN A 320 16.69 0.54 -8.25
N ARG A 321 16.89 1.70 -8.89
CA ARG A 321 16.03 2.88 -8.67
C ARG A 321 14.59 2.66 -9.13
N LEU A 322 14.36 1.87 -10.17
CA LEU A 322 13.01 1.52 -10.63
C LEU A 322 12.33 0.52 -9.68
N VAL A 323 13.10 -0.41 -9.11
CA VAL A 323 12.62 -1.32 -8.06
C VAL A 323 12.17 -0.55 -6.82
N ILE A 324 12.99 0.39 -6.35
CA ILE A 324 12.64 1.27 -5.21
C ILE A 324 11.36 2.06 -5.52
N PHE A 325 11.26 2.64 -6.72
CA PHE A 325 10.04 3.34 -7.14
C PHE A 325 8.78 2.46 -7.09
N LEU A 326 8.87 1.19 -7.51
CA LEU A 326 7.75 0.25 -7.42
C LEU A 326 7.41 -0.13 -5.97
N GLN A 327 8.42 -0.26 -5.10
CA GLN A 327 8.24 -0.49 -3.66
C GLN A 327 7.55 0.70 -2.99
N GLU A 328 7.93 1.92 -3.34
CA GLU A 328 7.30 3.15 -2.86
C GLU A 328 5.82 3.20 -3.26
N ILE A 329 5.49 2.92 -4.52
CA ILE A 329 4.10 2.85 -5.00
C ILE A 329 3.31 1.81 -4.20
N ALA A 330 3.87 0.61 -4.01
CA ALA A 330 3.22 -0.45 -3.26
C ALA A 330 2.93 -0.01 -1.81
N ALA A 331 3.92 0.56 -1.12
CA ALA A 331 3.78 1.04 0.26
C ALA A 331 2.70 2.14 0.38
N VAL A 332 2.70 3.13 -0.53
CA VAL A 332 1.69 4.20 -0.53
C VAL A 332 0.30 3.63 -0.82
N ARG A 333 0.18 2.67 -1.75
CA ARG A 333 -1.08 1.99 -2.04
C ARG A 333 -1.58 1.18 -0.85
N GLY A 334 -0.72 0.38 -0.21
CA GLY A 334 -1.08 -0.43 0.96
C GLY A 334 -1.57 0.43 2.13
N PHE A 335 -0.91 1.58 2.37
CA PHE A 335 -1.38 2.54 3.36
C PHE A 335 -2.73 3.15 2.98
N TRP A 336 -2.93 3.50 1.70
CA TRP A 336 -4.21 4.05 1.25
C TRP A 336 -5.36 3.04 1.38
N ILE A 337 -5.14 1.76 1.07
CA ILE A 337 -6.12 0.69 1.30
C ILE A 337 -6.50 0.64 2.78
N SER A 338 -5.52 0.68 3.68
CA SER A 338 -5.75 0.69 5.13
C SER A 338 -6.63 1.89 5.55
N VAL A 339 -6.39 3.07 4.95
CA VAL A 339 -7.22 4.27 5.17
C VAL A 339 -8.65 4.07 4.66
N GLU A 340 -8.83 3.50 3.47
CA GLU A 340 -10.15 3.20 2.88
C GLU A 340 -10.93 2.19 3.74
N GLU A 341 -10.27 1.14 4.23
CA GLU A 341 -10.87 0.15 5.12
C GLU A 341 -11.34 0.78 6.43
N ILE A 342 -10.53 1.62 7.06
CA ILE A 342 -10.94 2.32 8.31
C ILE A 342 -12.12 3.26 8.05
N LEU A 343 -12.16 3.95 6.91
CA LEU A 343 -13.27 4.83 6.55
C LEU A 343 -14.56 4.04 6.30
N ASN A 344 -14.47 2.87 5.66
CA ASN A 344 -15.63 2.01 5.38
C ASN A 344 -16.14 1.26 6.61
N ASN A 345 -15.27 0.98 7.58
CA ASN A 345 -15.61 0.26 8.82
C ASN A 345 -16.10 1.17 9.96
N LYS A 346 -16.14 2.49 9.78
CA LYS A 346 -16.74 3.43 10.74
C LYS A 346 -18.26 3.53 10.48
N PRO A 347 -19.12 2.94 11.34
CA PRO A 347 -20.57 3.00 11.19
C PRO A 347 -21.15 4.41 11.41
#